data_AF-A0A1S1PWY1-F1
#
_entry.id   AF-A0A1S1PWY1-F1
#
_cell.length_a   1.000
_cell.length_b   1.000
_cell.length_c   1.000
_cell.angle_alpha   90.00
_cell.angle_beta   90.00
_cell.angle_gamma   90.00
#
_symmetry.space_group_name_H-M   'P 1'
#
loop_
_entity.id
_entity.type
_entity.pdbx_description
1 polymer ?
#
loop_
_entity_poly.entity_id
_entity_poly.type
_entity_poly.pdbx_seq_one_letter_code
_entity_poly.pdbx_strand_id
1 'polypeptide(L)'
;MVDTAVRLTEDDARAIVAQATLAPSIHNTQPWRWRFDADGLHLFADPERLLHVADPEGRQLLVSCGAALTFARLAARSRGLLPVVALGPLDDGAPPSADVPLATIAVADRRPPAPAEAELAAAMSNRHTDRRPFLTGERGRLGADDLAALRRAAEAESAWVRFVESADARVETSVLLSRADWQEAHDPAYTEELRHWSRTSPQARDGIPREAVVGGAATRQSEFVLRDFDVVGGLEPAGAAGSSEPAVEQPAVERLEVERPTVVAIGTDSDRPTDRLLAGGATGRVLLTATARGLAASPLGQVLDVSAIRELMRSATGGIGHVQMLLRLGRPDPEQPPLAATPRRPVEEILDIA
;
A
#
# COMPACT_ATOMS: atom_id res chain seq x y z
N MET A 1 -23.98 37.82 -0.94
CA MET A 1 -24.59 37.14 0.23
C MET A 1 -23.51 36.29 0.85
N VAL A 2 -23.45 36.29 2.18
CA VAL A 2 -22.27 35.98 3.00
C VAL A 2 -21.65 34.62 2.66
N ASP A 3 -20.45 34.67 2.09
CA ASP A 3 -19.53 33.55 1.90
C ASP A 3 -19.08 33.07 3.29
N THR A 4 -19.81 32.09 3.84
CA THR A 4 -19.45 31.47 5.11
C THR A 4 -18.69 30.21 4.78
N ALA A 5 -17.51 30.36 4.16
CA ALA A 5 -16.62 29.25 3.89
C ALA A 5 -16.39 28.47 5.20
N VAL A 6 -16.75 27.19 5.19
CA VAL A 6 -16.53 26.33 6.35
C VAL A 6 -15.02 26.20 6.55
N ARG A 7 -14.50 26.80 7.61
CA ARG A 7 -13.07 26.69 7.94
C ARG A 7 -12.80 25.39 8.68
N LEU A 8 -11.70 24.76 8.33
CA LEU A 8 -11.10 23.71 9.15
C LEU A 8 -10.65 24.33 10.48
N THR A 9 -10.86 23.59 11.57
CA THR A 9 -10.29 23.92 12.88
C THR A 9 -8.98 23.16 13.06
N GLU A 10 -8.15 23.58 14.02
CA GLU A 10 -6.95 22.82 14.40
C GLU A 10 -7.31 21.39 14.84
N ASP A 11 -8.41 21.22 15.59
CA ASP A 11 -8.91 19.91 16.00
C ASP A 11 -9.32 19.04 14.80
N ASP A 12 -9.95 19.64 13.77
CA ASP A 12 -10.26 18.94 12.52
C ASP A 12 -8.96 18.51 11.82
N ALA A 13 -7.98 19.40 11.70
CA ALA A 13 -6.70 19.12 11.05
C ALA A 13 -5.96 17.97 11.77
N ARG A 14 -5.82 18.04 13.09
CA ARG A 14 -5.18 16.98 13.90
C ARG A 14 -5.89 15.64 13.74
N ALA A 15 -7.23 15.62 13.78
CA ALA A 15 -8.00 14.39 13.63
C ALA A 15 -7.90 13.79 12.22
N ILE A 16 -7.91 14.64 11.19
CA ILE A 16 -7.73 14.21 9.80
C ILE A 16 -6.34 13.61 9.60
N VAL A 17 -5.29 14.29 10.06
CA VAL A 17 -3.91 13.81 9.93
C VAL A 17 -3.70 12.52 10.71
N ALA A 18 -4.25 12.39 11.92
CA ALA A 18 -4.18 11.16 12.71
C ALA A 18 -4.66 9.95 11.92
N GLN A 19 -5.78 10.07 11.21
CA GLN A 19 -6.31 9.00 10.34
C GLN A 19 -5.51 8.84 9.05
N ALA A 20 -5.01 9.93 8.47
CA ALA A 20 -4.15 9.91 7.29
C ALA A 20 -2.88 9.08 7.51
N THR A 21 -2.33 9.07 8.73
CA THR A 21 -1.15 8.25 9.05
C THR A 21 -1.38 6.75 8.86
N LEU A 22 -2.61 6.24 8.93
CA LEU A 22 -2.91 4.82 8.75
C LEU A 22 -2.67 4.33 7.31
N ALA A 23 -2.49 5.25 6.37
CA ALA A 23 -2.17 4.95 4.98
C ALA A 23 -0.92 4.05 4.88
N PRO A 24 -0.90 3.11 3.92
CA PRO A 24 0.30 2.36 3.61
C PRO A 24 1.34 3.24 2.91
N SER A 25 2.61 2.95 3.11
CA SER A 25 3.72 3.51 2.34
C SER A 25 4.76 2.44 2.06
N ILE A 26 5.61 2.65 1.05
CA ILE A 26 6.77 1.79 0.81
C ILE A 26 7.59 1.66 2.10
N HIS A 27 7.93 0.43 2.48
CA HIS A 27 8.67 0.09 3.72
C HIS A 27 8.17 0.78 5.01
N ASN A 28 6.91 1.24 5.03
CA ASN A 28 6.38 2.07 6.12
C ASN A 28 7.23 3.32 6.42
N THR A 29 7.87 3.90 5.38
CA THR A 29 8.65 5.14 5.45
C THR A 29 7.84 6.35 5.88
N GLN A 30 6.53 6.40 5.59
CA GLN A 30 5.61 7.51 5.88
C GLN A 30 6.17 8.86 5.39
N PRO A 31 6.40 9.01 4.07
CA PRO A 31 7.22 10.10 3.52
C PRO A 31 6.39 11.36 3.26
N TRP A 32 5.56 11.74 4.23
CA TRP A 32 4.66 12.88 4.14
C TRP A 32 4.83 13.81 5.34
N ARG A 33 4.62 15.10 5.08
CA ARG A 33 4.47 16.15 6.09
C ARG A 33 3.20 16.93 5.80
N TRP A 34 2.62 17.50 6.84
CA TRP A 34 1.39 18.25 6.79
C TRP A 34 1.62 19.64 7.37
N ARG A 35 1.00 20.64 6.76
CA ARG A 35 0.91 21.99 7.33
C ARG A 35 -0.54 22.41 7.39
N PHE A 36 -0.97 22.98 8.50
CA PHE A 36 -2.29 23.58 8.64
C PHE A 36 -2.15 25.09 8.81
N ASP A 37 -2.85 25.85 7.97
CA ASP A 37 -2.90 27.31 8.04
C ASP A 37 -4.31 27.83 7.68
N ALA A 38 -4.44 29.14 7.42
CA ALA A 38 -5.72 29.76 7.13
C ALA A 38 -6.40 29.27 5.83
N ASP A 39 -5.63 28.75 4.87
CA ASP A 39 -6.12 28.28 3.57
C ASP A 39 -6.54 26.81 3.60
N GLY A 40 -6.04 26.04 4.58
CA GLY A 40 -6.48 24.67 4.85
C GLY A 40 -5.34 23.76 5.27
N LEU A 41 -5.49 22.49 4.92
CA LEU A 41 -4.53 21.43 5.24
C LEU A 41 -3.71 21.07 4.00
N HIS A 42 -2.40 21.30 4.05
CA HIS A 42 -1.45 21.09 2.97
C HIS A 42 -0.67 19.80 3.18
N LEU A 43 -0.58 18.97 2.15
CA LEU A 43 0.25 17.76 2.11
C LEU A 43 1.55 18.07 1.37
N PHE A 44 2.68 17.76 1.97
CA PHE A 44 4.02 17.83 1.38
C PHE A 44 4.67 16.45 1.34
N ALA A 45 5.57 16.27 0.38
CA ALA A 45 6.54 15.19 0.43
C ALA A 45 7.54 15.44 1.58
N ASP A 46 8.08 14.35 2.13
CA ASP A 46 9.24 14.38 3.02
C ASP A 46 10.46 13.77 2.29
N PRO A 47 11.32 14.59 1.65
CA PRO A 47 12.48 14.09 0.90
C PRO A 47 13.51 13.38 1.78
N GLU A 48 13.55 13.63 3.09
CA GLU A 48 14.44 12.91 4.02
C GLU A 48 14.07 11.43 4.17
N ARG A 49 12.85 11.07 3.72
CA ARG A 49 12.32 9.71 3.75
C ARG A 49 12.26 9.07 2.37
N LEU A 50 12.89 9.69 1.38
CA LEU A 50 13.11 9.12 0.06
C LEU A 50 14.03 7.90 0.17
N LEU A 51 13.68 6.82 -0.54
CA LEU A 51 14.54 5.66 -0.68
C LEU A 51 15.49 5.91 -1.86
N HIS A 52 16.77 6.12 -1.58
CA HIS A 52 17.74 6.50 -2.60
C HIS A 52 18.12 5.33 -3.52
N VAL A 53 17.95 4.08 -3.06
CA VAL A 53 18.25 2.90 -3.88
C VAL A 53 16.97 2.31 -4.48
N ALA A 54 15.95 2.05 -3.66
CA ALA A 54 14.71 1.42 -4.11
C ALA A 54 13.74 2.37 -4.84
N ASP A 55 13.81 3.68 -4.59
CA ASP A 55 12.92 4.68 -5.20
C ASP A 55 13.63 6.01 -5.55
N PRO A 56 14.73 5.98 -6.33
CA PRO A 56 15.55 7.18 -6.59
C PRO A 56 14.77 8.32 -7.27
N GLU A 57 13.71 7.99 -8.01
CA GLU A 57 12.84 8.95 -8.71
C GLU A 57 11.66 9.44 -7.86
N GLY A 58 11.51 8.97 -6.62
CA GLY A 58 10.42 9.38 -5.72
C GLY A 58 9.02 8.94 -6.16
N ARG A 59 8.91 7.88 -6.98
CA ARG A 59 7.60 7.40 -7.48
C ARG A 59 6.82 6.67 -6.39
N GLN A 60 7.45 5.76 -5.63
CA GLN A 60 6.79 5.12 -4.48
C GLN A 60 6.51 6.13 -3.37
N LEU A 61 7.35 7.15 -3.21
CA LEU A 61 7.09 8.28 -2.32
C LEU A 61 5.78 8.98 -2.70
N LEU A 62 5.59 9.33 -3.96
CA LEU A 62 4.37 9.98 -4.45
C LEU A 62 3.14 9.06 -4.32
N VAL A 63 3.26 7.78 -4.65
CA VAL A 63 2.20 6.79 -4.45
C VAL A 63 1.83 6.69 -2.96
N SER A 64 2.82 6.72 -2.07
CA SER A 64 2.59 6.71 -0.61
C SER A 64 1.85 7.98 -0.15
N CYS A 65 2.26 9.16 -0.63
CA CYS A 65 1.60 10.42 -0.32
C CYS A 65 0.16 10.46 -0.87
N GLY A 66 -0.08 9.89 -2.04
CA GLY A 66 -1.41 9.78 -2.65
C GLY A 66 -2.37 8.94 -1.81
N ALA A 67 -1.87 7.84 -1.24
CA ALA A 67 -2.64 7.03 -0.30
C ALA A 67 -2.99 7.85 0.95
N ALA A 68 -2.03 8.57 1.53
CA ALA A 68 -2.26 9.45 2.68
C ALA A 68 -3.28 10.57 2.37
N LEU A 69 -3.23 11.17 1.17
CA LEU A 69 -4.20 12.17 0.72
C LEU A 69 -5.63 11.60 0.67
N THR A 70 -5.79 10.38 0.19
CA THR A 70 -7.11 9.72 0.12
C THR A 70 -7.63 9.37 1.51
N PHE A 71 -6.75 8.90 2.40
CA PHE A 71 -7.09 8.65 3.80
C PHE A 71 -7.51 9.95 4.50
N ALA A 72 -6.81 11.07 4.27
CA ALA A 72 -7.16 12.38 4.80
C ALA A 72 -8.54 12.85 4.29
N ARG A 73 -8.83 12.68 2.99
CA ARG A 73 -10.15 13.00 2.41
C ARG A 73 -11.27 12.19 3.06
N LEU A 74 -11.08 10.88 3.24
CA LEU A 74 -12.07 10.02 3.89
C LEU A 74 -12.26 10.37 5.38
N ALA A 75 -11.17 10.73 6.08
CA ALA A 75 -11.23 11.21 7.45
C ALA A 75 -11.98 12.55 7.57
N ALA A 76 -11.80 13.48 6.62
CA ALA A 76 -12.60 14.69 6.56
C ALA A 76 -14.09 14.35 6.34
N ARG A 77 -14.39 13.44 5.39
CA ARG A 77 -15.77 12.99 5.12
C ARG A 77 -16.43 12.33 6.33
N SER A 78 -15.72 11.50 7.10
CA SER A 78 -16.27 10.86 8.30
C SER A 78 -16.64 11.86 9.41
N ARG A 79 -16.01 13.03 9.41
CA ARG A 79 -16.34 14.19 10.27
C ARG A 79 -17.45 15.08 9.70
N GLY A 80 -18.05 14.68 8.57
CA GLY A 80 -19.08 15.45 7.88
C GLY A 80 -18.55 16.68 7.14
N LEU A 81 -17.24 16.81 6.94
CA LEU A 81 -16.63 17.89 6.16
C LEU A 81 -16.59 17.48 4.69
N LEU A 82 -16.93 18.37 3.76
CA LEU A 82 -16.82 18.12 2.32
C LEU A 82 -15.50 18.71 1.80
N PRO A 83 -14.43 17.89 1.66
CA PRO A 83 -13.14 18.39 1.23
C PRO A 83 -13.15 18.74 -0.26
N VAL A 84 -12.51 19.84 -0.61
CA VAL A 84 -12.09 20.19 -1.98
C VAL A 84 -10.57 20.10 -2.00
N VAL A 85 -10.06 19.35 -2.97
CA VAL A 85 -8.62 19.11 -3.11
C VAL A 85 -8.10 19.82 -4.35
N ALA A 86 -7.11 20.69 -4.15
CA ALA A 86 -6.32 21.27 -5.22
C ALA A 86 -4.95 20.57 -5.23
N LEU A 87 -4.55 20.00 -6.37
CA LEU A 87 -3.23 19.42 -6.54
C LEU A 87 -2.20 20.54 -6.77
N GLY A 88 -1.02 20.38 -6.18
CA GLY A 88 0.08 21.32 -6.38
C GLY A 88 0.79 21.14 -7.72
N PRO A 89 1.67 22.09 -8.09
CA PRO A 89 2.51 21.94 -9.26
C PRO A 89 3.56 20.86 -8.97
N LEU A 90 3.53 19.77 -9.75
CA LEU A 90 4.51 18.70 -9.65
C LEU A 90 5.34 18.69 -10.94
N ASP A 91 6.64 18.94 -10.80
CA ASP A 91 7.57 19.03 -11.93
C ASP A 91 7.99 17.64 -12.42
N ASP A 92 7.99 17.46 -13.73
CA ASP A 92 8.50 16.23 -14.34
C ASP A 92 10.02 16.13 -14.20
N GLY A 93 10.53 14.93 -13.90
CA GLY A 93 11.96 14.61 -13.97
C GLY A 93 12.79 14.85 -12.71
N ALA A 94 12.18 15.26 -11.59
CA ALA A 94 12.85 15.32 -10.29
C ALA A 94 11.93 14.83 -9.15
N PRO A 95 12.50 14.31 -8.04
CA PRO A 95 11.74 14.06 -6.83
C PRO A 95 11.05 15.34 -6.32
N PRO A 96 9.90 15.23 -5.62
CA PRO A 96 9.16 16.41 -5.17
C PRO A 96 9.96 17.26 -4.17
N SER A 97 9.81 18.58 -4.26
CA SER A 97 10.39 19.53 -3.31
C SER A 97 9.72 19.45 -1.93
N ALA A 98 10.52 19.68 -0.89
CA ALA A 98 10.07 19.82 0.49
C ALA A 98 9.13 21.03 0.72
N ASP A 99 9.26 22.07 -0.11
CA ASP A 99 8.63 23.39 0.10
C ASP A 99 7.38 23.62 -0.76
N VAL A 100 7.06 22.69 -1.65
CA VAL A 100 5.92 22.77 -2.55
C VAL A 100 4.87 21.74 -2.11
N PRO A 101 3.63 22.15 -1.79
CA PRO A 101 2.61 21.20 -1.39
C PRO A 101 2.24 20.32 -2.58
N LEU A 102 2.13 19.01 -2.36
CA LEU A 102 1.59 18.05 -3.33
C LEU A 102 0.09 18.26 -3.52
N ALA A 103 -0.61 18.63 -2.46
CA ALA A 103 -2.04 18.92 -2.48
C ALA A 103 -2.45 19.81 -1.30
N THR A 104 -3.53 20.57 -1.49
CA THR A 104 -4.19 21.36 -0.45
C THR A 104 -5.63 20.89 -0.30
N ILE A 105 -6.06 20.63 0.94
CA ILE A 105 -7.42 20.28 1.32
C ILE A 105 -8.07 21.49 1.99
N ALA A 106 -9.07 22.06 1.32
CA ALA A 106 -10.01 23.02 1.90
C ALA A 106 -11.37 22.35 2.14
N VAL A 107 -12.31 23.01 2.83
CA VAL A 107 -13.66 22.48 3.05
C VAL A 107 -14.67 23.40 2.37
N ALA A 108 -15.45 22.83 1.45
CA ALA A 108 -16.51 23.58 0.77
C ALA A 108 -17.78 23.69 1.61
N ASP A 109 -18.15 22.63 2.34
CA ASP A 109 -19.41 22.55 3.07
C ASP A 109 -19.38 21.47 4.17
N ARG A 110 -20.44 21.38 4.97
CA ARG A 110 -20.69 20.30 5.92
C ARG A 110 -21.90 19.46 5.49
N ARG A 111 -21.69 18.16 5.32
CA ARG A 111 -22.76 17.18 5.10
C ARG A 111 -22.38 15.81 5.67
N PRO A 112 -23.35 15.04 6.18
CA PRO A 112 -23.11 13.67 6.64
C PRO A 112 -22.35 12.82 5.59
N PRO A 113 -21.50 11.88 6.03
CA PRO A 113 -20.87 10.93 5.10
C PRO A 113 -21.93 10.10 4.39
N ALA A 114 -21.73 9.85 3.10
CA ALA A 114 -22.48 8.82 2.39
C ALA A 114 -22.13 7.44 3.00
N PRO A 115 -23.02 6.44 2.93
CA PRO A 115 -22.76 5.12 3.51
C PRO A 115 -21.44 4.49 3.04
N ALA A 116 -21.11 4.60 1.76
CA ALA A 116 -19.84 4.11 1.21
C ALA A 116 -18.61 4.87 1.74
N GLU A 117 -18.73 6.17 2.01
CA GLU A 117 -17.63 6.95 2.63
C GLU A 117 -17.42 6.52 4.08
N ALA A 118 -18.50 6.30 4.83
CA ALA A 118 -18.45 5.83 6.21
C ALA A 118 -17.88 4.41 6.33
N GLU A 119 -18.24 3.50 5.42
CA GLU A 119 -17.72 2.14 5.36
C GLU A 119 -16.21 2.14 5.09
N LEU A 120 -15.73 2.91 4.11
CA LEU A 120 -14.30 3.04 3.83
C LEU A 120 -13.52 3.69 4.98
N ALA A 121 -14.10 4.69 5.65
CA ALA A 121 -13.48 5.29 6.83
C ALA A 121 -13.36 4.30 7.99
N ALA A 122 -14.38 3.48 8.24
CA ALA A 122 -14.35 2.43 9.25
C ALA A 122 -13.32 1.32 8.92
N ALA A 123 -12.99 1.11 7.65
CA ALA A 123 -11.98 0.14 7.23
C ALA A 123 -10.53 0.61 7.50
N MET A 124 -10.28 1.90 7.74
CA MET A 124 -8.94 2.47 7.85
C MET A 124 -8.10 1.85 8.97
N SER A 125 -8.69 1.64 10.15
CA SER A 125 -8.02 1.04 11.30
C SER A 125 -7.81 -0.47 11.19
N ASN A 126 -8.57 -1.13 10.31
CA ASN A 126 -8.54 -2.58 10.12
C ASN A 126 -7.72 -3.00 8.90
N ARG A 127 -7.24 -2.04 8.10
CA ARG A 127 -6.44 -2.35 6.91
C ARG A 127 -5.02 -2.69 7.33
N HIS A 128 -4.58 -3.90 6.97
CA HIS A 128 -3.19 -4.35 7.13
C HIS A 128 -2.65 -4.93 5.83
N THR A 129 -1.32 -4.91 5.67
CA THR A 129 -0.63 -5.66 4.62
C THR A 129 -0.44 -7.08 5.12
N ASP A 130 -1.15 -8.04 4.52
CA ASP A 130 -1.08 -9.44 4.94
C ASP A 130 -0.20 -10.25 4.01
N ARG A 131 0.97 -10.66 4.50
CA ARG A 131 1.95 -11.46 3.77
C ARG A 131 1.80 -12.97 3.97
N ARG A 132 0.85 -13.40 4.81
CA ARG A 132 0.58 -14.81 5.11
C ARG A 132 -0.10 -15.49 3.90
N PRO A 133 -0.14 -16.83 3.84
CA PRO A 133 -0.89 -17.55 2.83
C PRO A 133 -2.38 -17.17 2.87
N PHE A 134 -3.01 -17.06 1.69
CA PHE A 134 -4.46 -16.93 1.57
C PHE A 134 -5.10 -18.30 1.39
N LEU A 135 -6.41 -18.39 1.65
CA LEU A 135 -7.18 -19.61 1.38
C LEU A 135 -7.02 -20.03 -0.10
N THR A 136 -6.92 -21.34 -0.33
CA THR A 136 -6.73 -21.96 -1.65
C THR A 136 -8.06 -22.45 -2.24
N GLY A 137 -8.02 -22.87 -3.51
CA GLY A 137 -9.18 -23.43 -4.21
C GLY A 137 -10.36 -22.45 -4.31
N GLU A 138 -11.58 -22.98 -4.34
CA GLU A 138 -12.81 -22.17 -4.48
C GLU A 138 -13.03 -21.23 -3.28
N ARG A 139 -12.58 -21.63 -2.09
CA ARG A 139 -12.69 -20.82 -0.87
C ARG A 139 -11.84 -19.54 -0.92
N GLY A 140 -10.75 -19.54 -1.67
CA GLY A 140 -9.88 -18.39 -1.85
C GLY A 140 -10.34 -17.38 -2.91
N ARG A 141 -11.25 -17.77 -3.80
CA ARG A 141 -11.60 -16.98 -4.98
C ARG A 141 -12.43 -15.74 -4.60
N LEU A 142 -12.08 -14.63 -5.26
CA LEU A 142 -12.87 -13.40 -5.23
C LEU A 142 -14.03 -13.53 -6.22
N GLY A 143 -15.23 -13.11 -5.80
CA GLY A 143 -16.41 -13.13 -6.65
C GLY A 143 -16.49 -11.94 -7.60
N ALA A 144 -17.38 -11.99 -8.59
CA ALA A 144 -17.55 -10.90 -9.57
C ALA A 144 -17.85 -9.54 -8.91
N ASP A 145 -18.62 -9.52 -7.82
CA ASP A 145 -18.93 -8.31 -7.05
C ASP A 145 -17.69 -7.72 -6.35
N ASP A 146 -16.78 -8.57 -5.87
CA ASP A 146 -15.49 -8.15 -5.31
C ASP A 146 -14.67 -7.45 -6.39
N LEU A 147 -14.51 -8.09 -7.55
CA LEU A 147 -13.74 -7.55 -8.67
C LEU A 147 -14.32 -6.22 -9.18
N ALA A 148 -15.65 -6.13 -9.29
CA ALA A 148 -16.33 -4.91 -9.71
C ALA A 148 -16.18 -3.78 -8.69
N ALA A 149 -16.21 -4.08 -7.39
CA ALA A 149 -15.98 -3.10 -6.33
C ALA A 149 -14.54 -2.54 -6.37
N LEU A 150 -13.54 -3.42 -6.54
CA LEU A 150 -12.13 -3.01 -6.66
C LEU A 150 -11.90 -2.12 -7.89
N ARG A 151 -12.55 -2.43 -9.02
CA ARG A 151 -12.47 -1.60 -10.23
C ARG A 151 -13.05 -0.21 -9.99
N ARG A 152 -14.27 -0.11 -9.45
CA ARG A 152 -14.91 1.18 -9.12
C ARG A 152 -14.10 1.99 -8.11
N ALA A 153 -13.40 1.32 -7.18
CA ALA A 153 -12.56 1.98 -6.19
C ALA A 153 -11.37 2.70 -6.84
N ALA A 154 -10.73 2.10 -7.84
CA ALA A 154 -9.65 2.75 -8.60
C ALA A 154 -10.18 3.86 -9.51
N GLU A 155 -11.29 3.61 -10.22
CA GLU A 155 -11.90 4.58 -11.15
C GLU A 155 -12.33 5.86 -10.43
N ALA A 156 -12.78 5.75 -9.17
CA ALA A 156 -13.14 6.89 -8.33
C ALA A 156 -11.95 7.82 -7.99
N GLU A 157 -10.72 7.37 -8.23
CA GLU A 157 -9.47 8.11 -8.04
C GLU A 157 -8.72 8.30 -9.38
N SER A 158 -9.43 8.24 -10.51
CA SER A 158 -8.87 8.45 -11.86
C SER A 158 -7.77 7.45 -12.25
N ALA A 159 -7.84 6.22 -11.74
CA ALA A 159 -6.95 5.13 -12.11
C ALA A 159 -7.76 3.92 -12.63
N TRP A 160 -7.10 3.04 -13.38
CA TRP A 160 -7.70 1.80 -13.85
C TRP A 160 -7.20 0.59 -13.04
N VAL A 161 -7.98 -0.50 -13.08
CA VAL A 161 -7.61 -1.81 -12.53
C VAL A 161 -7.68 -2.87 -13.63
N ARG A 162 -6.62 -3.67 -13.73
CA ARG A 162 -6.54 -4.87 -14.57
C ARG A 162 -6.25 -6.09 -13.70
N PHE A 163 -6.95 -7.19 -13.97
CA PHE A 163 -6.73 -8.46 -13.28
C PHE A 163 -5.80 -9.32 -14.13
N VAL A 164 -4.80 -9.93 -13.51
CA VAL A 164 -3.87 -10.85 -14.18
C VAL A 164 -4.49 -12.25 -14.21
N GLU A 165 -5.30 -12.50 -15.23
CA GLU A 165 -6.16 -13.69 -15.32
C GLU A 165 -5.66 -14.74 -16.32
N SER A 166 -5.10 -14.34 -17.46
CA SER A 166 -4.65 -15.29 -18.49
C SER A 166 -3.42 -16.07 -18.01
N ALA A 167 -3.32 -17.33 -18.41
CA ALA A 167 -2.19 -18.18 -18.03
C ALA A 167 -0.85 -17.53 -18.43
N ASP A 168 -0.76 -16.96 -19.63
CA ASP A 168 0.44 -16.29 -20.13
C ASP A 168 0.82 -15.07 -19.28
N ALA A 169 -0.15 -14.18 -18.96
CA ALA A 169 0.12 -13.00 -18.17
C ALA A 169 0.51 -13.36 -16.72
N ARG A 170 -0.06 -14.43 -16.17
CA ARG A 170 0.31 -14.94 -14.84
C ARG A 170 1.73 -15.51 -14.82
N VAL A 171 2.10 -16.31 -15.83
CA VAL A 171 3.47 -16.83 -15.98
C VAL A 171 4.46 -15.69 -16.14
N GLU A 172 4.17 -14.73 -17.02
CA GLU A 172 5.01 -13.55 -17.23
C GLU A 172 5.18 -12.74 -15.94
N THR A 173 4.08 -12.45 -15.25
CA THR A 173 4.12 -11.74 -13.96
C THR A 173 4.95 -12.50 -12.92
N SER A 174 4.81 -13.83 -12.85
CA SER A 174 5.63 -14.66 -11.95
C SER A 174 7.12 -14.56 -12.28
N VAL A 175 7.50 -14.65 -13.56
CA VAL A 175 8.91 -14.55 -13.98
C VAL A 175 9.49 -13.18 -13.66
N LEU A 176 8.74 -12.11 -13.93
CA LEU A 176 9.18 -10.74 -13.65
C LEU A 176 9.34 -10.50 -12.14
N LEU A 177 8.41 -11.01 -11.31
CA LEU A 177 8.52 -10.93 -9.85
C LEU A 177 9.74 -11.68 -9.33
N SER A 178 9.98 -12.92 -9.78
CA SER A 178 11.16 -13.70 -9.38
C SER A 178 12.46 -13.03 -9.82
N ARG A 179 12.50 -12.43 -11.02
CA ARG A 179 13.68 -11.72 -11.51
C ARG A 179 13.95 -10.45 -10.70
N ALA A 180 12.90 -9.68 -10.39
CA ALA A 180 13.04 -8.47 -9.61
C ALA A 180 13.51 -8.78 -8.18
N ASP A 181 12.90 -9.76 -7.53
CA ASP A 181 13.28 -10.23 -6.19
C ASP A 181 14.75 -10.70 -6.17
N TRP A 182 15.17 -11.51 -7.15
CA TRP A 182 16.56 -11.93 -7.26
C TRP A 182 17.51 -10.74 -7.44
N GLN A 183 17.17 -9.76 -8.28
CA GLN A 183 18.00 -8.58 -8.51
C GLN A 183 18.14 -7.73 -7.26
N GLU A 184 17.04 -7.46 -6.55
CA GLU A 184 17.01 -6.73 -5.28
C GLU A 184 17.85 -7.45 -4.20
N ALA A 185 17.68 -8.75 -4.05
CA ALA A 185 18.42 -9.56 -3.07
C ALA A 185 19.93 -9.66 -3.36
N HIS A 186 20.35 -9.47 -4.61
CA HIS A 186 21.76 -9.49 -5.02
C HIS A 186 22.36 -8.09 -5.21
N ASP A 187 21.63 -7.03 -4.86
CA ASP A 187 22.15 -5.67 -4.78
C ASP A 187 22.50 -5.32 -3.32
N PRO A 188 23.80 -5.18 -2.98
CA PRO A 188 24.22 -4.83 -1.63
C PRO A 188 23.69 -3.48 -1.14
N ALA A 189 23.54 -2.49 -2.03
CA ALA A 189 23.03 -1.17 -1.67
C ALA A 189 21.55 -1.25 -1.32
N TYR A 190 20.78 -2.02 -2.11
CA TYR A 190 19.37 -2.26 -1.83
C TYR A 190 19.18 -2.99 -0.50
N THR A 191 19.95 -4.05 -0.28
CA THR A 191 19.87 -4.87 0.94
C THR A 191 20.20 -4.04 2.19
N GLU A 192 21.17 -3.13 2.10
CA GLU A 192 21.51 -2.23 3.20
C GLU A 192 20.41 -1.20 3.46
N GLU A 193 19.82 -0.61 2.42
CA GLU A 193 18.66 0.29 2.58
C GLU A 193 17.46 -0.44 3.19
N LEU A 194 17.17 -1.68 2.76
CA LEU A 194 16.10 -2.49 3.33
C LEU A 194 16.38 -2.85 4.81
N ARG A 195 17.63 -3.14 5.15
CA ARG A 195 18.05 -3.36 6.54
C ARG A 195 17.87 -2.09 7.36
N HIS A 196 18.23 -0.93 6.80
CA HIS A 196 18.02 0.36 7.43
C HIS A 196 16.55 0.65 7.71
N TRP A 197 15.60 0.12 6.93
CA TRP A 197 14.15 0.27 7.18
C TRP A 197 13.50 -0.89 7.93
N SER A 198 14.28 -1.92 8.30
CA SER A 198 13.81 -3.01 9.14
C SER A 198 13.91 -2.62 10.62
N ARG A 199 12.92 -2.98 11.44
CA ARG A 199 12.84 -2.58 12.85
C ARG A 199 12.77 -3.80 13.77
N THR A 200 13.68 -3.81 14.73
CA THR A 200 13.73 -4.79 15.82
C THR A 200 13.26 -4.22 17.15
N SER A 201 13.22 -2.88 17.28
CA SER A 201 12.74 -2.19 18.46
C SER A 201 11.21 -2.02 18.42
N PRO A 202 10.48 -2.38 19.50
CA PRO A 202 9.04 -2.14 19.58
C PRO A 202 8.70 -0.65 19.75
N GLN A 203 9.68 0.22 20.01
CA GLN A 203 9.49 1.68 20.11
C GLN A 203 9.59 2.39 18.75
N ALA A 204 9.91 1.66 17.66
CA ALA A 204 9.97 2.23 16.32
C ALA A 204 8.63 2.87 15.93
N ARG A 205 8.70 4.02 15.25
CA ARG A 205 7.53 4.79 14.77
C ARG A 205 7.32 4.69 13.26
N ASP A 206 8.24 4.03 12.57
CA ASP A 206 8.27 3.81 11.13
C ASP A 206 8.98 2.49 10.79
N GLY A 207 9.15 2.19 9.51
CA GLY A 207 9.85 0.99 9.08
C GLY A 207 9.03 -0.29 9.24
N ILE A 208 9.62 -1.41 8.82
CA ILE A 208 9.00 -2.72 8.79
C ILE A 208 9.29 -3.42 10.13
N PRO A 209 8.29 -3.60 11.00
CA PRO A 209 8.49 -4.32 12.26
C PRO A 209 8.66 -5.83 11.99
N ARG A 210 9.43 -6.51 12.85
CA ARG A 210 9.67 -7.96 12.80
C ARG A 210 8.38 -8.77 12.66
N GLU A 211 7.33 -8.38 13.36
CA GLU A 211 6.03 -9.07 13.38
C GLU A 211 5.27 -8.97 12.05
N ALA A 212 5.62 -8.01 11.19
CA ALA A 212 5.04 -7.86 9.85
C ALA A 212 5.80 -8.65 8.76
N VAL A 213 6.94 -9.25 9.12
CA VAL A 213 7.72 -10.15 8.28
C VAL A 213 7.29 -11.58 8.56
N VAL A 214 6.95 -12.32 7.50
CA VAL A 214 6.61 -13.74 7.61
C VAL A 214 7.91 -14.52 7.38
N GLY A 215 8.34 -15.29 8.39
CA GLY A 215 9.53 -16.15 8.30
C GLY A 215 9.44 -17.14 7.13
N GLY A 216 10.60 -17.48 6.57
CA GLY A 216 10.79 -18.00 5.21
C GLY A 216 9.88 -19.15 4.72
N ALA A 217 9.83 -19.22 3.39
CA ALA A 217 9.07 -20.05 2.43
C ALA A 217 8.73 -21.53 2.74
N ALA A 218 9.13 -22.11 3.86
CA ALA A 218 9.03 -23.55 4.09
C ALA A 218 7.57 -24.08 4.19
N THR A 219 6.58 -23.24 4.47
CA THR A 219 5.17 -23.64 4.59
C THR A 219 4.25 -23.11 3.49
N ARG A 220 4.79 -22.48 2.44
CA ARG A 220 3.97 -21.84 1.39
C ARG A 220 4.48 -22.14 -0.02
N GLN A 221 3.66 -22.84 -0.80
CA GLN A 221 3.78 -22.84 -2.26
C GLN A 221 2.83 -21.79 -2.83
N SER A 222 3.36 -20.78 -3.50
CA SER A 222 2.58 -19.71 -4.14
C SER A 222 2.99 -19.58 -5.59
N GLU A 223 2.02 -19.29 -6.47
CA GLU A 223 2.26 -18.99 -7.88
C GLU A 223 3.18 -17.77 -8.07
N PHE A 224 3.17 -16.84 -7.12
CA PHE A 224 3.98 -15.63 -7.17
C PHE A 224 4.94 -15.57 -5.99
N VAL A 225 6.21 -15.28 -6.29
CA VAL A 225 7.24 -14.98 -5.29
C VAL A 225 6.88 -13.67 -4.58
N LEU A 226 6.91 -13.69 -3.25
CA LEU A 226 6.86 -12.47 -2.45
C LEU A 226 8.27 -11.99 -2.16
N ARG A 227 8.44 -10.67 -2.10
CA ARG A 227 9.68 -10.05 -1.63
C ARG A 227 10.08 -10.60 -0.26
N ASP A 228 11.32 -11.02 -0.12
CA ASP A 228 11.90 -11.36 1.18
C ASP A 228 12.23 -10.08 1.97
N PHE A 229 11.70 -10.01 3.19
CA PHE A 229 11.93 -8.90 4.12
C PHE A 229 12.81 -9.32 5.31
N ASP A 230 13.22 -10.58 5.44
CA ASP A 230 14.06 -11.06 6.54
C ASP A 230 15.56 -10.80 6.32
N VAL A 231 15.92 -9.53 6.09
CA VAL A 231 17.32 -9.11 5.90
C VAL A 231 18.12 -8.99 7.21
N VAL A 232 17.44 -9.10 8.35
CA VAL A 232 18.04 -9.10 9.70
C VAL A 232 18.29 -10.53 10.18
N GLY A 233 17.58 -11.51 9.63
CA GLY A 233 17.71 -12.92 9.95
C GLY A 233 17.17 -13.30 11.33
N GLY A 234 17.11 -14.61 11.58
CA GLY A 234 16.68 -15.18 12.85
C GLY A 234 15.17 -15.28 13.01
N LEU A 235 14.39 -15.13 11.93
CA LEU A 235 13.05 -15.68 11.90
C LEU A 235 13.15 -17.15 11.54
N GLU A 236 12.78 -18.01 12.49
CA GLU A 236 12.55 -19.41 12.19
C GLU A 236 11.46 -19.51 11.11
N PRO A 237 11.58 -20.41 10.12
CA PRO A 237 10.49 -20.69 9.19
C PRO A 237 9.22 -20.97 9.99
N ALA A 238 8.10 -20.33 9.62
CA ALA A 238 6.83 -20.52 10.33
C ALA A 238 6.46 -22.01 10.31
N GLY A 239 6.74 -22.72 11.40
CA GLY A 239 6.66 -24.19 11.48
C GLY A 239 7.73 -24.86 12.37
N ALA A 240 8.81 -24.17 12.79
CA ALA A 240 9.87 -24.80 13.59
C ALA A 240 9.67 -24.75 15.13
N ALA A 241 8.55 -24.22 15.62
CA ALA A 241 8.23 -24.22 17.04
C ALA A 241 7.43 -25.47 17.43
N GLY A 242 8.12 -26.59 17.61
CA GLY A 242 7.64 -27.71 18.45
C GLY A 242 7.55 -29.08 17.77
N SER A 243 8.68 -29.79 17.69
CA SER A 243 8.73 -31.25 17.94
C SER A 243 10.17 -31.75 17.92
N SER A 244 10.79 -31.83 19.11
CA SER A 244 11.93 -32.70 19.35
C SER A 244 11.44 -34.14 19.49
N GLU A 245 10.81 -34.69 18.46
CA GLU A 245 10.46 -36.12 18.40
C GLU A 245 11.12 -36.75 17.17
N PRO A 246 11.71 -37.96 17.30
CA PRO A 246 12.37 -38.64 16.20
C PRO A 246 11.36 -38.92 15.09
N ALA A 247 11.80 -38.68 13.85
CA ALA A 247 11.02 -38.81 12.62
C ALA A 247 10.19 -40.11 12.58
N VAL A 248 8.88 -39.96 12.82
CA VAL A 248 7.88 -40.93 12.38
C VAL A 248 7.71 -40.73 10.88
N GLU A 249 7.72 -41.84 10.14
CA GLU A 249 7.56 -41.89 8.67
C GLU A 249 6.51 -40.88 8.20
N GLN A 250 6.96 -39.90 7.40
CA GLN A 250 6.09 -38.90 6.79
C GLN A 250 5.08 -39.65 5.90
N PRO A 251 3.76 -39.54 6.15
CA PRO A 251 2.79 -40.03 5.19
C PRO A 251 2.96 -39.22 3.90
N ALA A 252 2.67 -39.88 2.76
CA ALA A 252 2.84 -39.41 1.40
C ALA A 252 2.70 -37.89 1.26
N VAL A 253 3.67 -37.24 0.59
CA VAL A 253 3.68 -35.82 0.21
C VAL A 253 2.27 -35.36 -0.13
N GLU A 254 1.57 -34.81 0.86
CA GLU A 254 0.33 -34.09 0.63
C GLU A 254 0.74 -33.01 -0.38
N ARG A 255 0.14 -33.05 -1.57
CA ARG A 255 0.40 -32.01 -2.57
C ARG A 255 -0.02 -30.70 -1.92
N LEU A 256 0.95 -29.98 -1.37
CA LEU A 256 0.73 -28.65 -0.82
C LEU A 256 0.00 -27.86 -1.90
N GLU A 257 -1.22 -27.43 -1.59
CA GLU A 257 -2.01 -26.70 -2.56
C GLU A 257 -1.29 -25.39 -2.88
N VAL A 258 -1.01 -25.17 -4.16
CA VAL A 258 -0.35 -23.94 -4.61
C VAL A 258 -1.34 -22.78 -4.46
N GLU A 259 -0.98 -21.78 -3.68
CA GLU A 259 -1.73 -20.53 -3.56
C GLU A 259 -1.73 -19.79 -4.90
N ARG A 260 -2.93 -19.50 -5.40
CA ARG A 260 -3.15 -18.75 -6.66
C ARG A 260 -3.97 -17.51 -6.36
N PRO A 261 -3.38 -16.46 -5.75
CA PRO A 261 -4.12 -15.28 -5.37
C PRO A 261 -4.64 -14.53 -6.60
N THR A 262 -5.68 -13.72 -6.40
CA THR A 262 -6.08 -12.73 -7.40
C THR A 262 -4.99 -11.66 -7.45
N VAL A 263 -4.46 -11.36 -8.64
CA VAL A 263 -3.46 -10.31 -8.83
C VAL A 263 -4.10 -9.15 -9.58
N VAL A 264 -3.91 -7.96 -9.02
CA VAL A 264 -4.48 -6.69 -9.51
C VAL A 264 -3.35 -5.73 -9.83
N ALA A 265 -3.29 -5.29 -11.07
CA ALA A 265 -2.50 -4.15 -11.49
C ALA A 265 -3.38 -2.89 -11.43
N ILE A 266 -2.91 -1.88 -10.70
CA ILE A 266 -3.47 -0.52 -10.68
C ILE A 266 -2.57 0.34 -11.56
N GLY A 267 -3.15 1.11 -12.46
CA GLY A 267 -2.37 1.96 -13.35
C GLY A 267 -3.08 3.21 -13.81
N THR A 268 -2.32 4.03 -14.54
CA THR A 268 -2.71 5.34 -15.05
C THR A 268 -2.35 5.47 -16.53
N ASP A 269 -2.91 6.45 -17.22
CA ASP A 269 -2.66 6.63 -18.66
C ASP A 269 -1.26 7.19 -18.95
N SER A 270 -0.69 7.95 -18.01
CA SER A 270 0.69 8.44 -18.04
C SER A 270 1.41 8.17 -16.71
N ASP A 271 2.72 8.41 -16.67
CA ASP A 271 3.58 8.21 -15.49
C ASP A 271 4.17 9.53 -14.98
N ARG A 272 3.41 10.63 -15.06
CA ARG A 272 3.84 11.92 -14.50
C ARG A 272 3.69 11.87 -12.97
N PRO A 273 4.38 12.74 -12.22
CA PRO A 273 4.23 12.85 -10.77
C PRO A 273 2.78 12.94 -10.28
N THR A 274 1.94 13.69 -10.98
CA THR A 274 0.51 13.79 -10.67
C THR A 274 -0.21 12.45 -10.80
N ASP A 275 0.11 11.67 -11.83
CA ASP A 275 -0.50 10.36 -12.06
C ASP A 275 -0.06 9.36 -10.98
N ARG A 276 1.21 9.43 -10.54
CA ARG A 276 1.74 8.62 -9.42
C ARG A 276 1.03 8.95 -8.10
N LEU A 277 0.80 10.24 -7.83
CA LEU A 277 0.02 10.68 -6.67
C LEU A 277 -1.43 10.17 -6.73
N LEU A 278 -2.10 10.29 -7.88
CA LEU A 278 -3.46 9.76 -8.07
C LEU A 278 -3.52 8.23 -7.93
N ALA A 279 -2.54 7.52 -8.47
CA ALA A 279 -2.42 6.07 -8.34
C ALA A 279 -2.21 5.62 -6.88
N GLY A 280 -1.53 6.45 -6.09
CA GLY A 280 -1.47 6.30 -4.64
C GLY A 280 -2.84 6.36 -3.99
N GLY A 281 -3.66 7.34 -4.37
CA GLY A 281 -5.03 7.46 -3.89
C GLY A 281 -5.89 6.27 -4.27
N ALA A 282 -5.82 5.85 -5.54
CA ALA A 282 -6.47 4.64 -6.03
C ALA A 282 -6.05 3.39 -5.25
N THR A 283 -4.74 3.22 -5.01
CA THR A 283 -4.18 2.12 -4.22
C THR A 283 -4.76 2.11 -2.80
N GLY A 284 -4.77 3.27 -2.13
CA GLY A 284 -5.37 3.42 -0.81
C GLY A 284 -6.84 3.04 -0.79
N ARG A 285 -7.63 3.53 -1.76
CA ARG A 285 -9.07 3.24 -1.86
C ARG A 285 -9.37 1.79 -2.20
N VAL A 286 -8.60 1.17 -3.08
CA VAL A 286 -8.69 -0.27 -3.41
C VAL A 286 -8.41 -1.11 -2.17
N LEU A 287 -7.37 -0.79 -1.39
CA LEU A 287 -7.04 -1.50 -0.16
C LEU A 287 -8.14 -1.36 0.90
N LEU A 288 -8.70 -0.17 1.10
CA LEU A 288 -9.83 0.02 2.02
C LEU A 288 -11.08 -0.72 1.56
N THR A 289 -11.36 -0.73 0.25
CA THR A 289 -12.47 -1.49 -0.33
C THR A 289 -12.28 -3.00 -0.13
N ALA A 290 -11.05 -3.50 -0.32
CA ALA A 290 -10.72 -4.89 -0.03
C ALA A 290 -10.95 -5.22 1.46
N THR A 291 -10.46 -4.39 2.37
CA THR A 291 -10.64 -4.56 3.81
C THR A 291 -12.11 -4.53 4.23
N ALA A 292 -12.92 -3.59 3.74
CA ALA A 292 -14.35 -3.53 4.02
C ALA A 292 -15.11 -4.80 3.60
N ARG A 293 -14.60 -5.49 2.57
CA ARG A 293 -15.15 -6.74 2.05
C ARG A 293 -14.53 -8.00 2.68
N GLY A 294 -13.72 -7.85 3.73
CA GLY A 294 -13.05 -8.96 4.41
C GLY A 294 -11.95 -9.62 3.59
N LEU A 295 -11.40 -8.92 2.61
CA LEU A 295 -10.28 -9.40 1.79
C LEU A 295 -8.95 -8.93 2.38
N ALA A 296 -7.95 -9.80 2.29
CA ALA A 296 -6.57 -9.50 2.61
C ALA A 296 -5.82 -9.09 1.34
N ALA A 297 -4.84 -8.20 1.48
CA ALA A 297 -4.04 -7.72 0.36
C ALA A 297 -2.57 -7.53 0.74
N SER A 298 -1.69 -7.71 -0.23
CA SER A 298 -0.26 -7.40 -0.11
C SER A 298 0.28 -6.82 -1.40
N PRO A 299 1.06 -5.73 -1.34
CA PRO A 299 1.83 -5.26 -2.49
C PRO A 299 2.82 -6.31 -2.99
N LEU A 300 3.03 -6.29 -4.30
CA LEU A 300 4.05 -7.02 -5.05
C LEU A 300 4.99 -5.99 -5.71
N GLY A 301 5.56 -5.11 -4.88
CA GLY A 301 6.24 -3.88 -5.32
C GLY A 301 7.55 -4.10 -6.08
N GLN A 302 8.23 -5.24 -5.89
CA GLN A 302 9.54 -5.52 -6.48
C GLN A 302 9.57 -5.40 -8.00
N VAL A 303 8.48 -5.80 -8.64
CA VAL A 303 8.38 -5.72 -10.10
C VAL A 303 8.32 -4.28 -10.62
N LEU A 304 8.05 -3.31 -9.76
CA LEU A 304 7.89 -1.90 -10.08
C LEU A 304 9.10 -1.03 -9.71
N ASP A 305 9.96 -1.52 -8.81
CA ASP A 305 11.11 -0.77 -8.29
C ASP A 305 12.26 -0.75 -9.31
N VAL A 306 12.38 -1.79 -10.14
CA VAL A 306 13.33 -1.83 -11.27
C VAL A 306 12.67 -1.30 -12.53
N SER A 307 13.11 -0.13 -13.04
CA SER A 307 12.49 0.55 -14.19
C SER A 307 12.36 -0.32 -15.45
N ALA A 308 13.37 -1.14 -15.77
CA ALA A 308 13.31 -2.04 -16.91
C ALA A 308 12.25 -3.15 -16.75
N ILE A 309 12.08 -3.69 -15.53
CA ILE A 309 11.08 -4.72 -15.23
C ILE A 309 9.68 -4.11 -15.18
N ARG A 310 9.55 -2.90 -14.63
CA ARG A 310 8.30 -2.12 -14.64
C ARG A 310 7.79 -1.89 -16.06
N GLU A 311 8.67 -1.55 -17.00
CA GLU A 311 8.28 -1.37 -18.40
C GLU A 311 7.78 -2.68 -19.02
N LEU A 312 8.40 -3.82 -18.67
CA LEU A 312 7.92 -5.13 -19.09
C LEU A 312 6.55 -5.46 -18.51
N MET A 313 6.17 -4.97 -17.32
CA MET A 313 4.82 -5.20 -16.78
C MET A 313 3.68 -4.59 -17.60
N ARG A 314 3.97 -3.73 -18.59
CA ARG A 314 2.95 -3.24 -19.51
C ARG A 314 2.36 -4.37 -20.36
N SER A 315 3.15 -5.35 -20.81
CA SER A 315 2.62 -6.49 -21.59
C SER A 315 1.59 -7.29 -20.80
N ALA A 316 1.86 -7.55 -19.52
CA ALA A 316 0.97 -8.28 -18.61
C ALA A 316 -0.40 -7.59 -18.40
N THR A 317 -0.51 -6.29 -18.72
CA THR A 317 -1.77 -5.53 -18.67
C THR A 317 -2.43 -5.31 -20.04
N GLY A 318 -1.85 -5.87 -21.11
CA GLY A 318 -2.31 -5.70 -22.48
C GLY A 318 -1.74 -4.46 -23.19
N GLY A 319 -0.65 -3.89 -22.67
CA GLY A 319 0.07 -2.75 -23.26
C GLY A 319 -0.56 -1.39 -23.01
N ILE A 320 -1.52 -1.29 -22.08
CA ILE A 320 -2.27 -0.05 -21.82
C ILE A 320 -1.65 0.69 -20.63
N GLY A 321 -1.39 1.99 -20.82
CA GLY A 321 -0.97 2.90 -19.76
C GLY A 321 0.33 2.49 -19.05
N HIS A 322 0.39 2.80 -17.76
CA HIS A 322 1.52 2.57 -16.87
C HIS A 322 1.06 1.89 -15.58
N VAL A 323 1.68 0.76 -15.24
CA VAL A 323 1.42 0.06 -13.98
C VAL A 323 2.09 0.82 -12.83
N GLN A 324 1.30 1.25 -11.86
CA GLN A 324 1.73 2.05 -10.71
C GLN A 324 1.79 1.22 -9.42
N MET A 325 0.94 0.19 -9.30
CA MET A 325 0.93 -0.73 -8.17
C MET A 325 0.49 -2.12 -8.60
N LEU A 326 1.11 -3.16 -8.03
CA LEU A 326 0.69 -4.55 -8.18
C LEU A 326 0.32 -5.08 -6.79
N LEU A 327 -0.89 -5.64 -6.66
CA LEU A 327 -1.39 -6.21 -5.41
C LEU A 327 -1.73 -7.68 -5.63
N ARG A 328 -1.40 -8.55 -4.68
CA ARG A 328 -2.14 -9.80 -4.50
C ARG A 328 -3.28 -9.59 -3.53
N LEU A 329 -4.42 -10.23 -3.80
CA LEU A 329 -5.60 -10.26 -2.95
C LEU A 329 -6.11 -11.69 -2.80
N GLY A 330 -6.69 -11.96 -1.64
CA GLY A 330 -7.31 -13.25 -1.34
C GLY A 330 -8.10 -13.18 -0.05
N ARG A 331 -8.71 -14.31 0.31
CA ARG A 331 -9.38 -14.46 1.60
C ARG A 331 -8.36 -14.89 2.66
N PRO A 332 -8.22 -14.13 3.77
CA PRO A 332 -7.40 -14.59 4.88
C PRO A 332 -8.06 -15.81 5.53
N ASP A 333 -7.24 -16.62 6.18
CA ASP A 333 -7.73 -17.70 7.02
C ASP A 333 -8.38 -17.12 8.29
N PRO A 334 -9.68 -17.36 8.55
CA PRO A 334 -10.37 -16.82 9.72
C PRO A 334 -9.88 -17.41 11.05
N GLU A 335 -9.15 -18.53 11.03
CA GLU A 335 -8.59 -19.14 12.24
C GLU A 335 -7.29 -18.47 12.69
N GLN A 336 -6.68 -17.66 11.83
CA GLN A 336 -5.46 -16.94 12.17
C GLN A 336 -5.77 -15.67 12.98
N PRO A 337 -4.93 -15.33 13.96
CA PRO A 337 -5.12 -14.11 14.74
C PRO A 337 -5.02 -12.87 13.84
N PRO A 338 -5.67 -11.75 14.24
CA PRO A 338 -5.48 -10.46 13.59
C PRO A 338 -4.01 -10.06 13.56
N LEU A 339 -3.60 -9.37 12.49
CA LEU A 339 -2.25 -8.81 12.41
C LEU A 339 -2.10 -7.65 13.39
N ALA A 340 -0.92 -7.55 14.00
CA ALA A 340 -0.57 -6.37 14.79
C ALA A 340 -0.54 -5.12 13.91
N ALA A 341 -0.93 -3.97 14.48
CA ALA A 341 -0.77 -2.69 13.81
C ALA A 341 0.72 -2.35 13.66
N THR A 342 1.12 -2.01 12.44
CA THR A 342 2.46 -1.48 12.19
C THR A 342 2.55 -0.05 12.76
N PRO A 343 3.70 0.36 13.30
CA PRO A 343 3.82 1.64 13.97
C PRO A 343 3.61 2.82 13.02
N ARG A 344 3.16 3.95 13.56
CA ARG A 344 2.96 5.21 12.86
C ARG A 344 3.62 6.36 13.60
N ARG A 345 4.10 7.34 12.83
CA ARG A 345 4.63 8.60 13.38
C ARG A 345 3.49 9.36 14.06
N PRO A 346 3.72 9.93 15.25
CA PRO A 346 2.74 10.74 15.94
C PRO A 346 2.45 12.01 15.13
N VAL A 347 1.23 12.55 15.27
CA VAL A 347 0.78 13.72 14.50
C VAL A 347 1.69 14.91 14.74
N GLU A 348 2.20 15.06 15.96
CA GLU A 348 3.06 16.15 16.40
C GLU A 348 4.43 16.17 15.70
N GLU A 349 4.86 15.05 15.10
CA GLU A 349 6.09 14.98 14.31
C GLU A 349 5.90 15.33 12.83
N ILE A 350 4.66 15.38 12.36
CA ILE A 350 4.34 15.47 10.93
C ILE A 350 3.35 16.57 10.59
N LEU A 351 2.73 17.22 11.57
CA LEU A 351 1.78 18.30 11.39
C LEU A 351 2.32 19.58 12.01
N ASP A 352 2.66 20.52 11.15
CA ASP A 352 2.98 21.89 11.53
C ASP A 352 1.71 22.74 11.49
N ILE A 353 1.50 23.56 12.53
CA ILE A 353 0.37 24.50 12.61
C ILE A 353 0.94 25.91 12.59
N ALA A 354 0.51 26.70 11.60
CA ALA A 354 1.00 28.05 11.34
C ALA A 354 0.16 29.15 12.00
#